data_AF-A0AAV7B8Y5-F1
#
_entry.id   AF-A0AAV7B8Y5-F1
#
_cell.length_a   1.000
_cell.length_b   1.000
_cell.length_c   1.000
_cell.angle_alpha   90.00
_cell.angle_beta   90.00
_cell.angle_gamma   90.00
#
_symmetry.space_group_name_H-M   'P 1'
#
loop_
_entity.id
_entity.type
_entity.pdbx_description
1 polymer ?
#
loop_
_entity_poly.entity_id
_entity_poly.type
_entity_poly.pdbx_seq_one_letter_code
_entity_poly.pdbx_strand_id
1 'polypeptide(L)'
;MRVQHSTLASVEEALRAQVSGVKEQRLPETRRAHVASSMEDHRPIVPQNSDTSDQPLPNLQPRHQELIPTPFGPIKPWAELPWPIKTYFFLAIISLLCVLGLTISNLVQQSNEDSTVSLIQLIGVVFCIYYVTRGILQENRQELIVFVLSILLEMIRSIVNFSVLSKDVKPDIQPRFIVILLVGLFHVVCALSLVLGQNMMAFRVGGALESLQLQYNMLSLCFSLLTFDLQAQLCLTVLVLFSGLYKISAPHTIILVIGLVWAFLKVTIGILAIIKELKPLVWIFLLQNLPEVAYLVYLLYKVVVDWGSGGSYTLEAAAVTGSFISVVIKSVLFWSLYRVYRSFGQGLRERMFSSYGRIDS
;
A
#
# COMPACT_ATOMS: atom_id res chain seq x y z
N MET A 1 24.04 36.68 9.51
CA MET A 1 23.69 36.77 8.07
C MET A 1 24.88 36.63 7.09
N ARG A 2 26.11 36.29 7.51
CA ARG A 2 27.25 36.11 6.58
C ARG A 2 27.67 34.63 6.37
N VAL A 3 27.06 33.69 7.10
CA VAL A 3 27.39 32.26 7.04
C VAL A 3 26.56 31.51 5.98
N GLN A 4 25.34 31.96 5.69
CA GLN A 4 24.46 31.36 4.67
C GLN A 4 24.89 31.61 3.22
N HIS A 5 25.72 32.62 2.95
CA HIS A 5 26.19 32.92 1.59
C HIS A 5 27.39 32.06 1.16
N SER A 6 28.17 31.52 2.11
CA SER A 6 29.33 30.67 1.78
C SER A 6 28.94 29.24 1.38
N THR A 7 27.85 28.73 1.94
CA THR A 7 27.35 27.37 1.67
C THR A 7 26.63 27.28 0.32
N LEU A 8 25.97 28.35 -0.13
CA LEU A 8 25.34 28.38 -1.46
C LEU A 8 26.37 28.43 -2.59
N ALA A 9 27.48 29.16 -2.41
CA ALA A 9 28.57 29.20 -3.40
C ALA A 9 29.27 27.83 -3.55
N SER A 10 29.48 27.11 -2.45
CA SER A 10 30.10 25.77 -2.46
C SER A 10 29.22 24.71 -3.14
N VAL A 11 27.90 24.82 -3.03
CA VAL A 11 26.97 23.89 -3.70
C VAL A 11 26.88 24.17 -5.20
N GLU A 12 26.95 25.44 -5.62
CA GLU A 12 26.91 25.80 -7.03
C GLU A 12 28.18 25.38 -7.79
N GLU A 13 29.34 25.43 -7.12
CA GLU A 13 30.63 24.99 -7.67
C GLU A 13 30.70 23.46 -7.80
N ALA A 14 30.13 22.72 -6.83
CA ALA A 14 29.98 21.27 -6.90
C ALA A 14 29.02 20.82 -8.02
N LEU A 15 27.97 21.60 -8.29
CA LEU A 15 27.03 21.31 -9.38
C LEU A 15 27.66 21.56 -10.76
N ARG A 16 28.49 22.62 -10.92
CA ARG A 16 29.21 22.89 -12.18
C ARG A 16 30.27 21.83 -12.48
N ALA A 17 30.95 21.30 -11.46
CA ALA A 17 31.91 20.21 -11.64
C ALA A 17 31.24 18.93 -12.16
N GLN A 18 30.04 18.58 -11.67
CA GLN A 18 29.31 17.40 -12.15
C GLN A 18 28.76 17.56 -13.59
N VAL A 19 28.35 18.75 -13.99
CA VAL A 19 27.83 18.99 -15.36
C VAL A 19 28.95 18.98 -16.41
N SER A 20 30.18 19.33 -16.03
CA SER A 20 31.34 19.27 -16.94
C SER A 20 31.87 17.85 -17.18
N GLY A 21 31.62 16.90 -16.26
CA GLY A 21 32.13 15.53 -16.33
C GLY A 21 31.34 14.59 -17.28
N VAL A 22 30.25 15.06 -17.89
CA VAL A 22 29.34 14.21 -18.70
C VAL A 22 29.64 14.29 -20.20
N LYS A 23 30.61 15.10 -20.65
CA LYS A 23 30.78 15.39 -22.10
C LYS A 23 32.01 14.83 -22.81
N GLU A 24 32.80 13.93 -22.21
CA GLU A 24 33.96 13.39 -22.92
C GLU A 24 34.26 11.93 -22.57
N GLN A 25 33.58 11.01 -23.25
CA GLN A 25 34.05 9.64 -23.38
C GLN A 25 33.89 9.19 -24.84
N ARG A 26 34.84 9.64 -25.67
CA ARG A 26 35.06 9.15 -27.04
C ARG A 26 35.57 7.71 -27.00
N LEU A 27 34.98 6.88 -27.86
CA LEU A 27 35.49 5.56 -28.28
C LEU A 27 36.95 5.65 -28.75
N PRO A 28 37.80 4.64 -28.45
CA PRO A 28 39.00 4.39 -29.23
C PRO A 28 38.72 3.37 -30.34
N GLU A 29 38.72 3.85 -31.59
CA GLU A 29 38.97 3.05 -32.79
C GLU A 29 40.44 2.61 -32.82
N THR A 30 40.77 1.33 -32.60
CA THR A 30 41.95 0.70 -33.25
C THR A 30 41.96 -0.83 -33.09
N ARG A 31 41.55 -1.57 -34.14
CA ARG A 31 42.34 -2.68 -34.73
C ARG A 31 41.59 -3.30 -35.91
N ARG A 32 41.97 -2.87 -37.12
CA ARG A 32 41.92 -3.70 -38.33
C ARG A 32 43.36 -4.11 -38.66
N ALA A 33 43.46 -5.31 -39.24
CA ALA A 33 44.53 -5.86 -40.08
C ALA A 33 45.47 -6.90 -39.46
N HIS A 34 45.67 -7.95 -40.30
CA HIS A 34 46.42 -9.20 -40.15
C HIS A 34 45.66 -10.28 -39.36
N VAL A 35 45.17 -11.37 -39.96
CA VAL A 35 45.80 -12.25 -40.95
C VAL A 35 44.75 -12.84 -41.89
N ALA A 36 45.02 -12.74 -43.20
CA ALA A 36 44.33 -13.48 -44.25
C ALA A 36 45.05 -14.81 -44.50
N SER A 37 44.31 -15.76 -45.08
CA SER A 37 44.76 -16.99 -45.76
C SER A 37 44.71 -18.29 -44.93
N SER A 38 43.60 -19.02 -45.06
CA SER A 38 43.64 -20.32 -45.75
C SER A 38 42.25 -20.66 -46.28
N MET A 39 42.13 -20.77 -47.60
CA MET A 39 41.04 -21.45 -48.30
C MET A 39 41.07 -22.92 -47.91
N GLU A 40 39.93 -23.50 -47.56
CA GLU A 40 39.59 -24.86 -47.96
C GLU A 40 38.07 -25.09 -47.88
N ASP A 41 37.61 -25.83 -48.88
CA ASP A 41 36.26 -26.01 -49.40
C ASP A 41 35.47 -27.03 -48.59
N HIS A 42 34.29 -26.68 -48.06
CA HIS A 42 33.21 -27.65 -47.79
C HIS A 42 31.83 -26.99 -47.62
N ARG A 43 30.99 -27.20 -48.65
CA ARG A 43 29.50 -27.32 -48.73
C ARG A 43 28.61 -26.54 -47.73
N PRO A 44 27.54 -25.87 -48.21
CA PRO A 44 26.60 -25.19 -47.32
C PRO A 44 25.74 -26.20 -46.55
N ILE A 45 25.98 -26.31 -45.24
CA ILE A 45 25.01 -26.88 -44.30
C ILE A 45 23.92 -25.82 -44.14
N VAL A 46 22.76 -26.09 -44.74
CA VAL A 46 21.52 -25.36 -44.46
C VAL A 46 21.21 -25.52 -42.96
N PRO A 47 21.21 -24.47 -42.14
CA PRO A 47 20.61 -24.57 -40.83
C PRO A 47 19.09 -24.51 -41.04
N GLN A 48 18.44 -25.65 -40.89
CA GLN A 48 17.01 -25.76 -40.72
C GLN A 48 16.64 -25.15 -39.36
N ASN A 49 16.62 -23.83 -39.28
CA ASN A 49 16.08 -23.08 -38.13
C ASN A 49 14.71 -22.55 -38.52
N SER A 50 13.68 -23.35 -38.27
CA SER A 50 12.28 -22.95 -38.41
C SER A 50 11.47 -23.26 -37.15
N ASP A 51 12.05 -23.07 -35.96
CA ASP A 51 11.33 -23.21 -34.66
C ASP A 51 11.89 -22.31 -33.52
N THR A 52 12.63 -21.24 -33.84
CA THR A 52 13.24 -20.35 -32.82
C THR A 52 12.71 -18.92 -32.81
N SER A 53 11.65 -18.60 -33.55
CA SER A 53 11.10 -17.23 -33.61
C SER A 53 10.03 -16.88 -32.58
N ASP A 54 9.50 -17.85 -31.82
CA ASP A 54 8.39 -17.60 -30.88
C ASP A 54 8.74 -17.82 -29.40
N GLN A 55 10.01 -18.04 -29.06
CA GLN A 55 10.44 -17.97 -27.67
C GLN A 55 10.80 -16.52 -27.33
N PRO A 56 10.03 -15.83 -26.46
CA PRO A 56 10.43 -14.51 -26.00
C PRO A 56 11.81 -14.61 -25.35
N LEU A 57 12.72 -13.70 -25.74
CA LEU A 57 14.08 -13.58 -25.22
C LEU A 57 14.11 -13.81 -23.70
N PRO A 58 15.15 -14.46 -23.13
CA PRO A 58 15.19 -14.83 -21.71
C PRO A 58 15.00 -13.66 -20.74
N ASN A 59 15.31 -12.42 -21.16
CA ASN A 59 15.10 -11.20 -20.38
C ASN A 59 13.63 -10.71 -20.36
N LEU A 60 12.79 -11.21 -21.27
CA LEU A 60 11.36 -10.94 -21.38
C LEU A 60 10.53 -11.99 -20.63
N GLN A 61 11.14 -13.10 -20.22
CA GLN A 61 10.45 -14.17 -19.51
C GLN A 61 10.20 -13.82 -18.04
N PRO A 62 9.00 -14.15 -17.53
CA PRO A 62 8.66 -13.93 -16.14
C PRO A 62 9.48 -14.88 -15.24
N ARG A 63 10.25 -14.37 -14.26
CA ARG A 63 11.15 -15.19 -13.42
C ARG A 63 10.43 -15.84 -12.23
N HIS A 64 9.30 -16.50 -12.51
CA HIS A 64 8.30 -16.93 -11.53
C HIS A 64 8.62 -18.25 -10.82
N GLN A 65 9.62 -18.99 -11.30
CA GLN A 65 9.92 -20.35 -10.82
C GLN A 65 10.30 -20.44 -9.34
N GLU A 66 10.49 -19.32 -8.66
CA GLU A 66 10.84 -19.26 -7.23
C GLU A 66 9.76 -18.61 -6.34
N LEU A 67 8.63 -18.15 -6.86
CA LEU A 67 7.62 -17.42 -6.06
C LEU A 67 6.47 -18.31 -5.61
N ILE A 68 6.01 -18.17 -4.35
CA ILE A 68 4.87 -18.91 -3.80
C ILE A 68 3.57 -18.27 -4.31
N PRO A 69 2.71 -18.98 -5.04
CA PRO A 69 1.46 -18.41 -5.53
C PRO A 69 0.47 -18.21 -4.38
N THR A 70 -0.14 -17.03 -4.28
CA THR A 70 -1.31 -16.82 -3.41
C THR A 70 -2.45 -16.17 -4.18
N PRO A 71 -3.71 -16.32 -3.73
CA PRO A 71 -4.88 -15.74 -4.40
C PRO A 71 -4.75 -14.22 -4.64
N PHE A 72 -3.95 -13.54 -3.82
CA PHE A 72 -3.76 -12.09 -3.85
C PHE A 72 -2.40 -11.67 -4.46
N GLY A 73 -1.75 -12.56 -5.23
CA GLY A 73 -0.47 -12.31 -5.90
C GLY A 73 0.70 -13.15 -5.34
N PRO A 74 1.81 -13.27 -6.09
CA PRO A 74 2.96 -14.08 -5.68
C PRO A 74 3.68 -13.50 -4.45
N ILE A 75 4.18 -14.37 -3.58
CA ILE A 75 4.94 -14.04 -2.36
C ILE A 75 6.36 -14.56 -2.48
N LYS A 76 7.35 -13.82 -1.95
CA LYS A 76 8.72 -14.32 -1.85
C LYS A 76 8.81 -15.49 -0.87
N PRO A 77 9.59 -16.54 -1.19
CA PRO A 77 9.97 -17.53 -0.21
C PRO A 77 10.66 -16.87 0.97
N TRP A 78 10.32 -17.33 2.18
CA TRP A 78 10.96 -16.87 3.41
C TRP A 78 12.50 -17.01 3.37
N ALA A 79 13.02 -18.03 2.68
CA ALA A 79 14.45 -18.28 2.54
C ALA A 79 15.18 -17.11 1.83
N GLU A 80 14.56 -16.48 0.83
CA GLU A 80 15.17 -15.41 0.03
C GLU A 80 15.30 -14.08 0.78
N LEU A 81 14.57 -13.87 1.88
CA LEU A 81 14.64 -12.60 2.60
C LEU A 81 16.01 -12.45 3.29
N PRO A 82 16.69 -11.30 3.12
CA PRO A 82 17.93 -11.03 3.82
C PRO A 82 17.68 -10.97 5.33
N TRP A 83 18.66 -11.43 6.10
CA TRP A 83 18.60 -11.49 7.56
C TRP A 83 18.10 -10.20 8.25
N PRO A 84 18.54 -8.98 7.89
CA PRO A 84 18.03 -7.76 8.52
C PRO A 84 16.52 -7.54 8.31
N ILE A 85 15.98 -7.92 7.14
CA ILE A 85 14.54 -7.78 6.85
C ILE A 85 13.74 -8.82 7.64
N LYS A 86 14.26 -10.04 7.80
CA LYS A 86 13.64 -11.07 8.66
C LYS A 86 13.54 -10.60 10.11
N THR A 87 14.64 -10.05 10.64
CA THR A 87 14.69 -9.53 12.02
C THR A 87 13.71 -8.38 12.19
N TYR A 88 13.67 -7.43 11.25
CA TYR A 88 12.69 -6.34 11.29
C TYR A 88 11.25 -6.83 11.21
N PHE A 89 10.94 -7.80 10.34
CA PHE A 89 9.60 -8.35 10.21
C PHE A 89 9.12 -9.00 11.52
N PHE A 90 9.94 -9.82 12.17
CA PHE A 90 9.60 -10.39 13.48
C PHE A 90 9.40 -9.30 14.54
N LEU A 91 10.30 -8.31 14.58
CA LEU A 91 10.20 -7.19 15.52
C LEU A 91 8.90 -6.38 15.30
N ALA A 92 8.52 -6.14 14.05
CA ALA A 92 7.28 -5.45 13.70
C ALA A 92 6.05 -6.24 14.12
N ILE A 93 6.00 -7.55 13.85
CA ILE A 93 4.87 -8.39 14.26
C ILE A 93 4.76 -8.47 15.78
N ILE A 94 5.85 -8.70 16.51
CA ILE A 94 5.84 -8.73 17.98
C ILE A 94 5.39 -7.39 18.54
N SER A 95 5.92 -6.27 18.02
CA SER A 95 5.53 -4.93 18.43
C SER A 95 4.02 -4.68 18.23
N LEU A 96 3.47 -5.08 17.07
CA LEU A 96 2.05 -4.90 16.78
C LEU A 96 1.17 -5.83 17.63
N LEU A 97 1.61 -7.06 17.91
CA LEU A 97 0.90 -7.98 18.81
C LEU A 97 0.89 -7.48 20.26
N CYS A 98 1.97 -6.87 20.73
CA CYS A 98 2.00 -6.21 22.04
C CYS A 98 0.99 -5.06 22.10
N VAL A 99 0.95 -4.19 21.08
CA VAL A 99 -0.03 -3.09 21.00
C VAL A 99 -1.46 -3.66 20.92
N LEU A 100 -1.66 -4.73 20.17
CA LEU A 100 -2.94 -5.43 20.06
C LEU A 100 -3.41 -5.93 21.44
N GLY A 101 -2.55 -6.64 22.18
CA GLY A 101 -2.86 -7.14 23.51
C GLY A 101 -3.17 -6.03 24.51
N LEU A 102 -2.40 -4.94 24.48
CA LEU A 102 -2.66 -3.76 25.31
C LEU A 102 -4.00 -3.09 24.96
N THR A 103 -4.32 -2.99 23.67
CA THR A 103 -5.59 -2.41 23.21
C THR A 103 -6.78 -3.25 23.65
N ILE A 104 -6.67 -4.58 23.57
CA ILE A 104 -7.71 -5.50 24.07
C ILE A 104 -7.86 -5.39 25.59
N SER A 105 -6.75 -5.35 26.34
CA SER A 105 -6.79 -5.18 27.79
C SER A 105 -7.47 -3.86 28.18
N ASN A 106 -7.16 -2.76 27.48
CA ASN A 106 -7.81 -1.47 27.71
C ASN A 106 -9.30 -1.52 27.36
N LEU A 107 -9.67 -2.17 26.26
CA LEU A 107 -11.06 -2.31 25.84
C LEU A 107 -11.92 -3.06 26.88
N VAL A 108 -11.35 -4.09 27.54
CA VAL A 108 -12.04 -4.84 28.61
C VAL A 108 -12.19 -4.02 29.89
N GLN A 109 -11.28 -3.08 30.16
CA GLN A 109 -11.26 -2.29 31.39
C GLN A 109 -12.03 -0.95 31.29
N GLN A 110 -12.29 -0.45 30.09
CA GLN A 110 -12.87 0.88 29.85
C GLN A 110 -14.40 0.92 29.78
N SER A 111 -14.99 2.04 30.20
CA SER A 111 -16.43 2.34 30.03
C SER A 111 -16.75 2.93 28.64
N ASN A 112 -18.03 2.89 28.25
CA ASN A 112 -18.57 3.04 26.89
C ASN A 112 -17.93 4.08 25.94
N GLU A 113 -17.55 5.29 26.38
CA GLU A 113 -17.04 6.32 25.46
C GLU A 113 -15.59 6.04 25.00
N ASP A 114 -14.71 5.63 25.92
CA ASP A 114 -13.33 5.26 25.61
C ASP A 114 -13.25 3.96 24.79
N SER A 115 -14.28 3.10 24.88
CA SER A 115 -14.37 1.85 24.14
C SER A 115 -14.39 2.06 22.62
N THR A 116 -15.04 3.13 22.12
CA THR A 116 -15.08 3.44 20.68
C THR A 116 -13.69 3.64 20.11
N VAL A 117 -12.92 4.42 20.85
CA VAL A 117 -11.59 4.84 20.49
C VAL A 117 -10.63 3.64 20.49
N SER A 118 -10.73 2.79 21.52
CA SER A 118 -9.99 1.52 21.59
C SER A 118 -10.39 0.54 20.48
N LEU A 119 -11.65 0.51 20.05
CA LEU A 119 -12.12 -0.33 18.94
C LEU A 119 -11.61 0.15 17.57
N ILE A 120 -11.58 1.46 17.33
CA ILE A 120 -10.96 2.03 16.11
C ILE A 120 -9.48 1.68 16.05
N GLN A 121 -8.77 1.82 17.17
CA GLN A 121 -7.35 1.46 17.27
C GLN A 121 -7.14 -0.05 17.08
N LEU A 122 -8.03 -0.90 17.60
CA LEU A 122 -8.01 -2.35 17.40
C LEU A 122 -8.07 -2.70 15.90
N ILE A 123 -9.02 -2.10 15.18
CA ILE A 123 -9.13 -2.25 13.72
C ILE A 123 -7.82 -1.80 13.05
N GLY A 124 -7.31 -0.62 13.40
CA GLY A 124 -6.05 -0.08 12.84
C GLY A 124 -4.86 -1.03 12.99
N VAL A 125 -4.68 -1.63 14.17
CA VAL A 125 -3.57 -2.57 14.44
C VAL A 125 -3.70 -3.85 13.63
N VAL A 126 -4.90 -4.41 13.49
CA VAL A 126 -5.14 -5.61 12.66
C VAL A 126 -4.77 -5.35 11.20
N PHE A 127 -5.17 -4.19 10.66
CA PHE A 127 -4.78 -3.78 9.31
C PHE A 127 -3.27 -3.50 9.19
N CYS A 128 -2.64 -2.93 10.22
CA CYS A 128 -1.18 -2.76 10.23
C CYS A 128 -0.43 -4.09 10.12
N ILE A 129 -0.89 -5.15 10.80
CA ILE A 129 -0.32 -6.50 10.67
C ILE A 129 -0.49 -7.02 9.23
N TYR A 130 -1.66 -6.80 8.62
CA TYR A 130 -1.90 -7.14 7.23
C TYR A 130 -0.93 -6.40 6.28
N TYR A 131 -0.80 -5.07 6.43
CA TYR A 131 0.03 -4.24 5.56
C TYR A 131 1.51 -4.55 5.67
N VAL A 132 2.05 -4.74 6.87
CA VAL A 132 3.48 -5.06 7.04
C VAL A 132 3.81 -6.45 6.49
N THR A 133 2.89 -7.42 6.65
CA THR A 133 3.04 -8.78 6.12
C THR A 133 3.05 -8.78 4.60
N ARG A 134 2.06 -8.12 3.97
CA ARG A 134 1.99 -7.98 2.52
C ARG A 134 3.14 -7.14 1.98
N GLY A 135 3.43 -6.02 2.63
CA GLY A 135 4.46 -5.07 2.24
C GLY A 135 5.85 -5.69 2.21
N ILE A 136 6.22 -6.49 3.21
CA ILE A 136 7.53 -7.13 3.29
C ILE A 136 7.60 -8.41 2.45
N LEU A 137 6.65 -9.33 2.60
CA LEU A 137 6.73 -10.63 1.92
C LEU A 137 6.45 -10.55 0.41
N GLN A 138 5.70 -9.54 -0.03
CA GLN A 138 5.40 -9.32 -1.45
C GLN A 138 6.18 -8.15 -2.06
N GLU A 139 7.03 -7.48 -1.27
CA GLU A 139 7.66 -6.20 -1.63
C GLU A 139 6.66 -5.18 -2.22
N ASN A 140 5.42 -5.22 -1.73
CA ASN A 140 4.39 -4.30 -2.19
C ASN A 140 4.60 -2.94 -1.51
N ARG A 141 5.25 -2.02 -2.24
CA ARG A 141 5.49 -0.66 -1.78
C ARG A 141 4.22 0.08 -1.35
N GLN A 142 3.09 -0.18 -2.01
CA GLN A 142 1.85 0.52 -1.71
C GLN A 142 1.33 0.15 -0.31
N GLU A 143 1.38 -1.14 0.04
CA GLU A 143 1.00 -1.60 1.38
C GLU A 143 1.97 -1.08 2.45
N LEU A 144 3.28 -1.00 2.15
CA LEU A 144 4.24 -0.37 3.07
C LEU A 144 3.97 1.14 3.25
N ILE A 145 3.56 1.85 2.20
CA ILE A 145 3.17 3.26 2.31
C ILE A 145 1.93 3.39 3.19
N VAL A 146 0.91 2.54 3.00
CA VAL A 146 -0.31 2.54 3.83
C VAL A 146 0.03 2.16 5.29
N PHE A 147 0.95 1.24 5.51
CA PHE A 147 1.49 0.94 6.84
C PHE A 147 2.13 2.17 7.49
N VAL A 148 3.02 2.88 6.79
CA VAL A 148 3.63 4.13 7.27
C VAL A 148 2.57 5.17 7.61
N LEU A 149 1.60 5.40 6.72
CA LEU A 149 0.50 6.33 6.96
C LEU A 149 -0.31 5.95 8.20
N SER A 150 -0.58 4.65 8.40
CA SER A 150 -1.31 4.14 9.56
C SER A 150 -0.55 4.40 10.87
N ILE A 151 0.75 4.12 10.91
CA ILE A 151 1.59 4.39 12.08
C ILE A 151 1.69 5.90 12.35
N LEU A 152 1.79 6.74 11.32
CA LEU A 152 1.80 8.20 11.48
C LEU A 152 0.49 8.71 12.08
N LEU A 153 -0.66 8.20 11.63
CA LEU A 153 -1.96 8.56 12.20
C LEU A 153 -2.06 8.17 13.68
N GLU A 154 -1.58 6.98 14.05
CA GLU A 154 -1.51 6.54 15.47
C GLU A 154 -0.56 7.43 16.30
N MET A 155 0.58 7.85 15.74
CA MET A 155 1.48 8.80 16.40
C MET A 155 0.84 10.18 16.60
N ILE A 156 0.18 10.73 15.57
CA ILE A 156 -0.54 12.02 15.65
C ILE A 156 -1.61 11.94 16.72
N ARG A 157 -2.39 10.85 16.73
CA ARG A 157 -3.40 10.59 17.76
C ARG A 157 -2.78 10.58 19.16
N SER A 158 -1.64 9.90 19.35
CA SER A 158 -0.92 9.88 20.63
C SER A 158 -0.47 11.29 21.06
N ILE A 159 0.01 12.12 20.12
CA ILE A 159 0.41 13.52 20.35
C ILE A 159 -0.78 14.38 20.75
N VAL A 160 -1.90 14.28 20.02
CA VAL A 160 -3.13 15.02 20.33
C VAL A 160 -3.64 14.64 21.71
N ASN A 161 -3.69 13.33 22.02
CA ASN A 161 -4.09 12.84 23.32
C ASN A 161 -3.23 13.44 24.44
N PHE A 162 -1.90 13.34 24.35
CA PHE A 162 -0.99 13.90 25.36
C PHE A 162 -1.08 15.44 25.49
N SER A 163 -1.36 16.13 24.39
CA SER A 163 -1.47 17.60 24.36
C SER A 163 -2.71 18.10 25.10
N VAL A 164 -3.81 17.37 25.02
CA VAL A 164 -5.11 17.73 25.62
C VAL A 164 -5.19 17.36 27.12
N LEU A 165 -4.37 16.42 27.59
CA LEU A 165 -4.40 15.97 28.99
C LEU A 165 -4.04 17.08 30.00
N SER A 166 -4.74 17.10 31.15
CA SER A 166 -4.45 17.98 32.29
C SER A 166 -3.07 17.68 32.90
N LYS A 167 -2.38 18.72 33.40
CA LYS A 167 -0.98 18.64 33.89
C LYS A 167 -0.79 17.61 35.01
N ASP A 168 -1.84 17.33 35.78
CA ASP A 168 -1.80 16.41 36.92
C ASP A 168 -1.74 14.93 36.52
N VAL A 169 -2.22 14.58 35.31
CA VAL A 169 -2.26 13.20 34.78
C VAL A 169 -1.08 12.92 33.82
N LYS A 170 -0.40 13.97 33.35
CA LYS A 170 0.76 13.85 32.44
C LYS A 170 1.88 12.93 32.92
N PRO A 171 2.34 12.95 34.19
CA PRO A 171 3.49 12.14 34.59
C PRO A 171 3.25 10.63 34.49
N ASP A 172 2.01 10.16 34.61
CA ASP A 172 1.68 8.73 34.57
C ASP A 172 1.63 8.17 33.12
N ILE A 173 1.24 9.00 32.15
CA ILE A 173 1.08 8.62 30.73
C ILE A 173 2.30 8.96 29.88
N GLN A 174 3.16 9.87 30.35
CA GLN A 174 4.41 10.27 29.70
C GLN A 174 5.32 9.11 29.26
N PRO A 175 5.61 8.07 30.07
CA PRO A 175 6.48 6.97 29.62
C PRO A 175 5.86 6.19 28.46
N ARG A 176 4.54 5.95 28.50
CA ARG A 176 3.82 5.25 27.42
C ARG A 176 3.85 6.06 26.12
N PHE A 177 3.62 7.37 26.22
CA PHE A 177 3.70 8.31 25.09
C PHE A 177 5.08 8.29 24.41
N ILE A 178 6.16 8.38 25.20
CA ILE A 178 7.53 8.37 24.66
C ILE A 178 7.82 7.04 23.95
N VAL A 179 7.45 5.91 24.55
CA VAL A 179 7.66 4.58 23.94
C VAL A 179 6.90 4.45 22.62
N ILE A 180 5.63 4.88 22.56
CA ILE A 180 4.84 4.84 21.32
C ILE A 180 5.50 5.66 20.22
N LEU A 181 5.99 6.87 20.52
CA LEU A 181 6.65 7.70 19.53
C LEU A 181 7.97 7.11 19.04
N LEU A 182 8.79 6.57 19.93
CA LEU A 182 10.08 5.96 19.56
C LEU A 182 9.88 4.71 18.70
N VAL A 183 8.98 3.81 19.11
CA VAL A 183 8.66 2.59 18.38
C VAL A 183 7.98 2.92 17.04
N GLY A 184 7.05 3.88 17.04
CA GLY A 184 6.40 4.36 15.82
C GLY A 184 7.40 4.95 14.83
N LEU A 185 8.29 5.84 15.29
CA LEU A 185 9.35 6.43 14.46
C LEU A 185 10.30 5.36 13.90
N PHE A 186 10.68 4.37 14.72
CA PHE A 186 11.50 3.25 14.26
C PHE A 186 10.80 2.49 13.11
N HIS A 187 9.52 2.16 13.26
CA HIS A 187 8.75 1.49 12.19
C HIS A 187 8.65 2.34 10.93
N VAL A 188 8.41 3.65 11.06
CA VAL A 188 8.36 4.58 9.92
C VAL A 188 9.68 4.60 9.17
N VAL A 189 10.81 4.74 9.87
CA VAL A 189 12.14 4.80 9.24
C VAL A 189 12.48 3.49 8.53
N CYS A 190 12.24 2.35 9.18
CA CYS A 190 12.48 1.03 8.59
C CYS A 190 11.59 0.77 7.38
N ALA A 191 10.27 1.02 7.49
CA ALA A 191 9.34 0.83 6.39
C ALA A 191 9.64 1.78 5.21
N LEU A 192 9.99 3.04 5.46
CA LEU A 192 10.35 3.98 4.41
C LEU A 192 11.65 3.56 3.70
N SER A 193 12.63 3.05 4.44
CA SER A 193 13.86 2.48 3.85
C SER A 193 13.55 1.32 2.90
N LEU A 194 12.57 0.47 3.25
CA LEU A 194 12.11 -0.62 2.38
C LEU A 194 11.34 -0.11 1.15
N VAL A 195 10.52 0.95 1.30
CA VAL A 195 9.81 1.59 0.17
C VAL A 195 10.79 2.19 -0.83
N LEU A 196 11.85 2.83 -0.35
CA LEU A 196 12.90 3.45 -1.17
C LEU A 196 13.87 2.43 -1.77
N GLY A 197 13.93 1.22 -1.22
CA GLY A 197 14.72 0.11 -1.75
C GLY A 197 14.30 -0.32 -3.16
N GLN A 198 15.13 -1.12 -3.83
CA GLN A 198 14.86 -1.59 -5.21
C GLN A 198 13.63 -2.52 -5.26
N ASN A 199 12.68 -2.24 -6.17
CA ASN A 199 11.48 -3.07 -6.38
C ASN A 199 11.79 -4.20 -7.36
N MET A 200 12.27 -5.32 -6.82
CA MET A 200 12.61 -6.48 -7.63
C MET A 200 11.37 -7.31 -8.00
N MET A 201 10.24 -7.17 -7.29
CA MET A 201 9.02 -7.92 -7.59
C MET A 201 8.33 -7.49 -8.88
N ALA A 202 8.25 -6.18 -9.16
CA ALA A 202 7.71 -5.72 -10.45
C ALA A 202 8.54 -6.28 -11.63
N PHE A 203 9.88 -6.28 -11.51
CA PHE A 203 10.78 -6.86 -12.51
C PHE A 203 10.68 -8.38 -12.61
N ARG A 204 10.55 -9.11 -11.48
CA ARG A 204 10.34 -10.57 -11.48
C ARG A 204 9.01 -10.97 -12.13
N VAL A 205 7.96 -10.18 -11.91
CA VAL A 205 6.61 -10.44 -12.42
C VAL A 205 6.44 -9.99 -13.88
N GLY A 206 6.87 -8.77 -14.21
CA GLY A 206 6.72 -8.19 -15.55
C GLY A 206 7.84 -8.54 -16.54
N GLY A 207 8.99 -9.04 -16.06
CA GLY A 207 10.21 -9.14 -16.86
C GLY A 207 10.76 -7.74 -17.20
N ALA A 208 11.51 -7.61 -18.30
CA ALA A 208 12.00 -6.32 -18.77
C ALA A 208 10.93 -5.40 -19.42
N LEU A 209 9.66 -5.84 -19.51
CA LEU A 209 8.59 -5.02 -20.10
C LEU A 209 8.06 -3.99 -19.10
N GLU A 210 8.36 -2.71 -19.33
CA GLU A 210 7.91 -1.59 -18.50
C GLU A 210 6.38 -1.50 -18.40
N SER A 211 5.65 -1.81 -19.49
CA SER A 211 4.18 -1.79 -19.49
C SER A 211 3.56 -2.76 -18.49
N LEU A 212 4.11 -3.98 -18.37
CA LEU A 212 3.64 -5.00 -17.44
C LEU A 212 4.05 -4.69 -16.00
N GLN A 213 5.25 -4.14 -15.80
CA GLN A 213 5.68 -3.65 -14.48
C GLN A 213 4.76 -2.55 -13.97
N LEU A 214 4.41 -1.59 -14.83
CA LEU A 214 3.48 -0.51 -14.50
C LEU A 214 2.08 -1.05 -14.21
N GLN A 215 1.60 -2.01 -15.00
CA GLN A 215 0.30 -2.63 -14.79
C GLN A 215 0.25 -3.39 -13.45
N TYR A 216 1.31 -4.14 -13.11
CA TYR A 216 1.45 -4.78 -11.80
C TYR A 216 1.45 -3.77 -10.64
N ASN A 217 2.17 -2.66 -10.78
CA ASN A 217 2.17 -1.62 -9.74
C ASN A 217 0.78 -0.98 -9.56
N MET A 218 0.04 -0.75 -10.65
CA MET A 218 -1.34 -0.23 -10.60
C MET A 218 -2.31 -1.24 -10.00
N LEU A 219 -2.11 -2.53 -10.27
CA LEU A 219 -2.88 -3.63 -9.66
C LEU A 219 -2.66 -3.68 -8.15
N SER A 220 -1.40 -3.65 -7.72
CA SER A 220 -0.98 -3.62 -6.33
C SER A 220 -1.49 -2.38 -5.60
N LEU A 221 -1.52 -1.22 -6.27
CA LEU A 221 -2.14 0.00 -5.77
C LEU A 221 -3.65 -0.17 -5.60
N CYS A 222 -4.34 -0.77 -6.56
CA CYS A 222 -5.77 -1.00 -6.49
C CYS A 222 -6.16 -1.94 -5.33
N PHE A 223 -5.41 -3.03 -5.13
CA PHE A 223 -5.59 -3.91 -3.97
C PHE A 223 -5.36 -3.19 -2.64
N SER A 224 -4.28 -2.42 -2.52
CA SER A 224 -3.97 -1.67 -1.30
C SER A 224 -5.01 -0.58 -1.01
N LEU A 225 -5.56 0.07 -2.05
CA LEU A 225 -6.65 1.03 -1.88
C LEU A 225 -7.97 0.37 -1.51
N LEU A 226 -8.26 -0.85 -1.99
CA LEU A 226 -9.44 -1.62 -1.58
C LEU A 226 -9.39 -2.00 -0.09
N THR A 227 -8.23 -2.45 0.39
CA THR A 227 -8.04 -2.82 1.80
C THR A 227 -8.05 -1.60 2.70
N PHE A 228 -7.41 -0.50 2.28
CA PHE A 228 -7.43 0.76 3.02
C PHE A 228 -8.82 1.40 3.07
N ASP A 229 -9.59 1.31 1.98
CA ASP A 229 -10.98 1.76 1.96
C ASP A 229 -11.85 0.95 2.93
N LEU A 230 -11.65 -0.38 2.99
CA LEU A 230 -12.32 -1.23 3.98
C LEU A 230 -11.99 -0.81 5.42
N GLN A 231 -10.70 -0.57 5.72
CA GLN A 231 -10.28 -0.09 7.04
C GLN A 231 -10.99 1.23 7.39
N ALA A 232 -10.97 2.21 6.49
CA ALA A 232 -11.60 3.50 6.71
C ALA A 232 -13.12 3.38 6.94
N GLN A 233 -13.80 2.49 6.21
CA GLN A 233 -15.22 2.21 6.39
C GLN A 233 -15.53 1.57 7.73
N LEU A 234 -14.72 0.60 8.16
CA LEU A 234 -14.86 -0.06 9.46
C LEU A 234 -14.67 0.95 10.59
N CYS A 235 -13.64 1.79 10.52
CA CYS A 235 -13.38 2.84 11.49
C CYS A 235 -14.52 3.88 11.53
N LEU A 236 -15.02 4.34 10.38
CA LEU A 236 -16.12 5.29 10.32
C LEU A 236 -17.43 4.68 10.86
N THR A 237 -17.72 3.42 10.54
CA THR A 237 -18.90 2.70 11.04
C THR A 237 -18.87 2.61 12.57
N VAL A 238 -17.72 2.25 13.15
CA VAL A 238 -17.53 2.21 14.60
C VAL A 238 -17.69 3.59 15.23
N LEU A 239 -17.08 4.62 14.64
CA LEU A 239 -17.20 5.99 15.11
C LEU A 239 -18.67 6.44 15.16
N VAL A 240 -19.44 6.20 14.08
CA VAL A 240 -20.84 6.59 14.02
C VAL A 240 -21.72 5.78 14.98
N LEU A 241 -21.46 4.48 15.14
CA LEU A 241 -22.27 3.59 15.97
C LEU A 241 -22.09 3.86 17.47
N PHE A 242 -20.86 4.09 17.92
CA PHE A 242 -20.55 4.15 19.35
C PHE A 242 -20.35 5.57 19.90
N SER A 243 -20.04 6.56 19.07
CA SER A 243 -19.83 7.93 19.57
C SER A 243 -21.12 8.72 19.81
N GLY A 244 -22.31 8.11 19.70
CA GLY A 244 -23.57 8.75 20.08
C GLY A 244 -23.95 9.99 19.24
N LEU A 245 -23.27 10.23 18.10
CA LEU A 245 -23.54 11.35 17.16
C LEU A 245 -25.02 11.45 16.79
N TYR A 246 -25.69 10.30 16.77
CA TYR A 246 -27.12 10.21 16.56
C TYR A 246 -27.72 9.53 17.79
N LYS A 247 -28.73 10.14 18.42
CA LYS A 247 -29.60 9.43 19.36
C LYS A 247 -30.00 8.13 18.67
N ILE A 248 -29.57 7.00 19.24
CA ILE A 248 -29.60 5.68 18.59
C ILE A 248 -31.05 5.30 18.30
N SER A 249 -31.53 5.72 17.14
CA SER A 249 -32.78 5.28 16.57
C SER A 249 -32.50 3.96 15.89
N ALA A 250 -33.25 2.91 16.24
CA ALA A 250 -33.17 1.56 15.67
C ALA A 250 -32.88 1.50 14.15
N PRO A 251 -33.46 2.35 13.27
CA PRO A 251 -33.14 2.36 11.85
C PRO A 251 -31.68 2.66 11.50
N HIS A 252 -31.00 3.56 12.22
CA HIS A 252 -29.60 3.89 11.91
C HIS A 252 -28.65 2.73 12.20
N THR A 253 -28.90 2.00 13.29
CA THR A 253 -28.16 0.79 13.63
C THR A 253 -28.33 -0.30 12.56
N ILE A 254 -29.57 -0.52 12.10
CA ILE A 254 -29.84 -1.50 11.03
C ILE A 254 -29.12 -1.12 9.74
N ILE A 255 -29.19 0.15 9.34
CA ILE A 255 -28.51 0.66 8.15
C ILE A 255 -26.99 0.47 8.25
N LEU A 256 -26.38 0.73 9.41
CA LEU A 256 -24.95 0.55 9.62
C LEU A 256 -24.52 -0.92 9.57
N VAL A 257 -25.30 -1.84 10.16
CA VAL A 257 -25.00 -3.29 10.09
C VAL A 257 -25.10 -3.79 8.64
N ILE A 258 -26.12 -3.35 7.89
CA ILE A 258 -26.22 -3.66 6.46
C ILE A 258 -25.03 -3.07 5.70
N GLY A 259 -24.64 -1.84 6.02
CA GLY A 259 -23.47 -1.17 5.44
C GLY A 259 -22.17 -1.93 5.68
N LEU A 260 -21.99 -2.52 6.87
CA LEU A 260 -20.84 -3.36 7.20
C LEU A 260 -20.77 -4.61 6.30
N VAL A 261 -21.88 -5.33 6.15
CA VAL A 261 -21.95 -6.49 5.26
C VAL A 261 -21.70 -6.08 3.81
N TRP A 262 -22.24 -4.93 3.40
CA TRP A 262 -22.04 -4.37 2.07
C TRP A 262 -20.57 -4.05 1.77
N ALA A 263 -19.84 -3.51 2.75
CA ALA A 263 -18.41 -3.20 2.63
C ALA A 263 -17.58 -4.46 2.30
N PHE A 264 -17.81 -5.57 2.99
CA PHE A 264 -17.13 -6.83 2.72
C PHE A 264 -17.49 -7.42 1.35
N LEU A 265 -18.78 -7.37 0.97
CA LEU A 265 -19.24 -7.82 -0.34
C LEU A 265 -18.57 -7.03 -1.47
N LYS A 266 -18.52 -5.70 -1.35
CA LYS A 266 -17.89 -4.79 -2.30
C LYS A 266 -16.40 -5.08 -2.47
N VAL A 267 -15.66 -5.25 -1.37
CA VAL A 267 -14.23 -5.57 -1.41
C VAL A 267 -14.00 -6.91 -2.11
N THR A 268 -14.82 -7.91 -1.80
CA THR A 268 -14.76 -9.24 -2.44
C THR A 268 -14.99 -9.14 -3.95
N ILE A 269 -16.02 -8.41 -4.37
CA ILE A 269 -16.32 -8.19 -5.79
C ILE A 269 -15.20 -7.41 -6.48
N GLY A 270 -14.65 -6.36 -5.83
CA GLY A 270 -13.51 -5.61 -6.35
C GLY A 270 -12.28 -6.48 -6.57
N ILE A 271 -11.94 -7.31 -5.58
CA ILE A 271 -10.84 -8.28 -5.68
C ILE A 271 -11.08 -9.26 -6.84
N LEU A 272 -12.28 -9.85 -6.93
CA LEU A 272 -12.62 -10.78 -8.01
C LEU A 272 -12.58 -10.12 -9.39
N ALA A 273 -13.07 -8.88 -9.50
CA ALA A 273 -13.06 -8.11 -10.74
C ALA A 273 -11.64 -7.92 -11.27
N ILE A 274 -10.71 -7.64 -10.35
CA ILE A 274 -9.29 -7.42 -10.63
C ILE A 274 -8.59 -8.74 -10.97
N ILE A 275 -8.74 -9.80 -10.14
CA ILE A 275 -8.07 -11.09 -10.36
C ILE A 275 -8.54 -11.77 -11.65
N LYS A 276 -9.85 -11.75 -11.90
CA LYS A 276 -10.43 -12.43 -13.07
C LYS A 276 -10.42 -11.55 -14.33
N GLU A 277 -10.00 -10.29 -14.23
CA GLU A 277 -10.05 -9.28 -15.30
C GLU A 277 -11.46 -9.13 -15.91
N LEU A 278 -12.50 -9.26 -15.08
CA LEU A 278 -13.90 -9.24 -15.52
C LEU A 278 -14.43 -7.81 -15.60
N LYS A 279 -14.50 -7.28 -16.83
CA LYS A 279 -15.13 -5.98 -17.15
C LYS A 279 -16.53 -5.77 -16.55
N PRO A 280 -17.50 -6.71 -16.62
CA PRO A 280 -18.82 -6.49 -16.03
C PRO A 280 -18.75 -6.36 -14.50
N LEU A 281 -17.85 -7.08 -13.85
CA LEU A 281 -17.67 -7.04 -12.40
C LEU A 281 -17.09 -5.70 -11.93
N VAL A 282 -16.27 -5.04 -12.76
CA VAL A 282 -15.80 -3.65 -12.52
C VAL A 282 -16.96 -2.66 -12.53
N TRP A 283 -17.92 -2.81 -13.45
CA TRP A 283 -19.12 -1.96 -13.47
C TRP A 283 -20.02 -2.19 -12.25
N ILE A 284 -20.20 -3.45 -11.84
CA ILE A 284 -20.92 -3.79 -10.61
C ILE A 284 -20.22 -3.15 -9.41
N PHE A 285 -18.89 -3.27 -9.32
CA PHE A 285 -18.10 -2.65 -8.27
C PHE A 285 -18.28 -1.12 -8.24
N LEU A 286 -18.23 -0.47 -9.40
CA LEU A 286 -18.46 0.98 -9.50
C LEU A 286 -19.86 1.36 -9.00
N LEU A 287 -20.88 0.58 -9.40
CA LEU A 287 -22.27 0.77 -8.95
C LEU A 287 -22.42 0.58 -7.44
N GLN A 288 -21.69 -0.38 -6.84
CA GLN A 288 -21.73 -0.63 -5.40
C GLN A 288 -21.11 0.48 -4.55
N ASN A 289 -20.21 1.31 -5.11
CA ASN A 289 -19.62 2.43 -4.38
C ASN A 289 -20.51 3.69 -4.39
N LEU A 290 -21.51 3.79 -5.29
CA LEU A 290 -22.41 4.96 -5.38
C LEU A 290 -23.19 5.24 -4.07
N PRO A 291 -23.83 4.24 -3.43
CA PRO A 291 -24.51 4.44 -2.16
C PRO A 291 -23.60 4.97 -1.05
N GLU A 292 -22.33 4.55 -1.04
CA GLU A 292 -21.36 4.98 -0.02
C GLU A 292 -20.95 6.44 -0.23
N VAL A 293 -20.68 6.85 -1.47
CA VAL A 293 -20.39 8.26 -1.78
C VAL A 293 -21.58 9.13 -1.41
N ALA A 294 -22.81 8.69 -1.71
CA ALA A 294 -24.01 9.40 -1.29
C ALA A 294 -24.14 9.48 0.24
N TYR A 295 -23.83 8.40 0.97
CA TYR A 295 -23.84 8.38 2.43
C TYR A 295 -22.79 9.32 3.03
N LEU A 296 -21.57 9.36 2.47
CA LEU A 296 -20.51 10.29 2.91
C LEU A 296 -20.93 11.75 2.70
N VAL A 297 -21.56 12.07 1.57
CA VAL A 297 -22.10 13.41 1.30
C VAL A 297 -23.22 13.75 2.29
N TYR A 298 -24.14 12.82 2.55
CA TYR A 298 -25.19 13.00 3.55
C TYR A 298 -24.61 13.25 4.95
N LEU A 299 -23.60 12.45 5.35
CA LEU A 299 -22.94 12.59 6.65
C LEU A 299 -22.22 13.94 6.75
N LEU A 300 -21.54 14.38 5.70
CA LEU A 300 -20.90 15.69 5.66
C LEU A 300 -21.92 16.83 5.74
N TYR A 301 -23.02 16.74 4.98
CA TYR A 301 -24.11 17.72 5.03
C TYR A 301 -24.70 17.81 6.45
N LYS A 302 -24.96 16.65 7.07
CA LYS A 302 -25.49 16.57 8.42
C LYS A 302 -24.56 17.22 9.44
N VAL A 303 -23.27 16.90 9.37
CA VAL A 303 -22.25 17.48 10.25
C VAL A 303 -22.13 18.99 10.06
N VAL A 304 -22.24 19.51 8.82
CA VAL A 304 -22.21 20.95 8.56
C VAL A 304 -23.45 21.68 9.08
N VAL A 305 -24.64 21.08 8.94
CA VAL A 305 -25.91 21.69 9.39
C VAL A 305 -26.03 21.68 10.91
N ASP A 306 -25.61 20.59 11.54
CA ASP A 306 -25.67 20.43 12.99
C ASP A 306 -24.39 20.98 13.68
N TRP A 307 -23.43 21.53 12.90
CA TRP A 307 -22.12 22.02 13.36
C TRP A 307 -22.26 23.09 14.45
N GLY A 308 -21.64 22.84 15.61
CA GLY A 308 -21.67 23.79 16.73
C GLY A 308 -23.03 23.91 17.44
N SER A 309 -24.00 23.03 17.12
CA SER A 309 -25.24 22.91 17.89
C SER A 309 -25.08 22.04 19.16
N GLY A 310 -24.04 21.19 19.20
CA GLY A 310 -23.66 20.35 20.34
C GLY A 310 -22.33 20.78 20.98
N GLY A 311 -22.17 20.53 22.28
CA GLY A 311 -21.00 20.93 23.06
C GLY A 311 -19.70 20.15 22.79
N SER A 312 -19.62 19.31 21.76
CA SER A 312 -18.44 18.47 21.47
C SER A 312 -18.01 18.55 20.00
N TYR A 313 -17.02 19.41 19.72
CA TYR A 313 -16.46 19.65 18.39
C TYR A 313 -15.53 18.52 17.89
N THR A 314 -14.99 17.71 18.80
CA THR A 314 -13.97 16.70 18.47
C THR A 314 -14.52 15.61 17.55
N LEU A 315 -15.77 15.23 17.78
CA LEU A 315 -16.40 14.13 17.07
C LEU A 315 -16.90 14.52 15.68
N GLU A 316 -17.46 15.73 15.57
CA GLU A 316 -17.80 16.36 14.30
C GLU A 316 -16.55 16.51 13.42
N ALA A 317 -15.44 17.00 13.99
CA ALA A 317 -14.17 17.13 13.29
C ALA A 317 -13.60 15.76 12.82
N ALA A 318 -13.71 14.72 13.65
CA ALA A 318 -13.28 13.37 13.29
C ALA A 318 -14.11 12.80 12.12
N ALA A 319 -15.42 13.01 12.14
CA ALA A 319 -16.34 12.59 11.08
C ALA A 319 -16.06 13.31 9.74
N VAL A 320 -15.81 14.62 9.76
CA VAL A 320 -15.42 15.40 8.56
C VAL A 320 -14.09 14.92 8.01
N THR A 321 -13.09 14.77 8.88
CA THR A 321 -11.74 14.34 8.49
C THR A 321 -11.74 12.93 7.90
N GLY A 322 -12.46 12.00 8.53
CA GLY A 322 -12.63 10.63 8.03
C GLY A 322 -13.37 10.59 6.69
N SER A 323 -14.40 11.41 6.52
CA SER A 323 -15.14 11.51 5.25
C SER A 323 -14.27 12.04 4.13
N PHE A 324 -13.48 13.09 4.39
CA PHE A 324 -12.53 13.65 3.42
C PHE A 324 -11.50 12.60 2.99
N ILE A 325 -10.89 11.89 3.95
CA ILE A 325 -9.94 10.82 3.65
C ILE A 325 -10.60 9.73 2.78
N SER A 326 -11.82 9.31 3.11
CA SER A 326 -12.53 8.28 2.33
C SER A 326 -12.79 8.70 0.88
N VAL A 327 -13.13 9.97 0.64
CA VAL A 327 -13.32 10.51 -0.73
C VAL A 327 -12.00 10.50 -1.50
N VAL A 328 -10.88 10.88 -0.87
CA VAL A 328 -9.55 10.84 -1.50
C VAL A 328 -9.20 9.41 -1.88
N ILE A 329 -9.35 8.45 -0.96
CA ILE A 329 -9.08 7.02 -1.22
C ILE A 329 -9.88 6.52 -2.42
N LYS A 330 -11.21 6.78 -2.44
CA LYS A 330 -12.08 6.36 -3.54
C LYS A 330 -11.72 7.00 -4.88
N SER A 331 -11.31 8.26 -4.86
CA SER A 331 -10.89 8.97 -6.07
C SER A 331 -9.65 8.32 -6.70
N VAL A 332 -8.64 8.02 -5.88
CA VAL A 332 -7.42 7.32 -6.34
C VAL A 332 -7.75 5.88 -6.75
N LEU A 333 -8.66 5.22 -6.03
CA LEU A 333 -9.12 3.86 -6.35
C LEU A 333 -9.77 3.80 -7.72
N PHE A 334 -10.73 4.69 -8.03
CA PHE A 334 -11.36 4.71 -9.34
C PHE A 334 -10.39 5.07 -10.45
N TRP A 335 -9.46 5.99 -10.21
CA TRP A 335 -8.42 6.33 -11.19
C TRP A 335 -7.50 5.13 -11.48
N SER A 336 -7.03 4.43 -10.45
CA SER A 336 -6.17 3.25 -10.59
C SER A 336 -6.92 2.09 -11.26
N LEU A 337 -8.16 1.84 -10.85
CA LEU A 337 -9.04 0.82 -11.44
C LEU A 337 -9.33 1.10 -12.91
N TYR A 338 -9.52 2.36 -13.28
CA TYR A 338 -9.73 2.74 -14.68
C TYR A 338 -8.50 2.47 -15.56
N ARG A 339 -7.29 2.74 -15.06
CA ARG A 339 -6.05 2.39 -15.76
C ARG A 339 -5.89 0.87 -15.92
N VAL A 340 -6.19 0.12 -14.86
CA VAL A 340 -6.16 -1.35 -14.87
C VAL A 340 -7.20 -1.92 -15.85
N TYR A 341 -8.42 -1.38 -15.84
CA TYR A 341 -9.52 -1.77 -16.73
C TYR A 341 -9.16 -1.60 -18.22
N ARG A 342 -8.51 -0.50 -18.59
CA ARG A 342 -8.03 -0.28 -19.97
C ARG A 342 -6.95 -1.28 -20.40
N SER A 343 -6.28 -1.90 -19.44
CA SER A 343 -5.15 -2.81 -19.65
C SER A 343 -5.54 -4.30 -19.52
N PHE A 344 -6.82 -4.60 -19.30
CA PHE A 344 -7.31 -5.99 -19.24
C PHE A 344 -7.09 -6.74 -20.55
N GLY A 345 -6.68 -8.01 -20.44
CA GLY A 345 -6.36 -8.87 -21.57
C GLY A 345 -4.93 -8.75 -22.10
N GLN A 346 -4.04 -8.01 -21.43
CA GLN A 346 -2.64 -7.81 -21.85
C GLN A 346 -1.66 -8.90 -21.36
N GLY A 347 -2.15 -10.01 -20.80
CA GLY A 347 -1.30 -11.13 -20.39
C GLY A 347 -0.80 -11.10 -18.94
N LEU A 348 -1.15 -10.07 -18.16
CA LEU A 348 -0.65 -9.92 -16.78
C LEU A 348 -1.19 -11.01 -15.84
N ARG A 349 -2.48 -11.34 -15.96
CA ARG A 349 -3.11 -12.44 -15.22
C ARG A 349 -2.42 -13.77 -15.48
N GLU A 350 -2.16 -14.09 -16.74
CA GLU A 350 -1.51 -15.33 -17.15
C GLU A 350 -0.11 -15.41 -16.54
N ARG A 351 0.63 -14.31 -16.48
CA ARG A 351 1.95 -14.28 -15.83
C ARG A 351 1.81 -14.48 -14.32
N MET A 352 1.03 -13.66 -13.62
CA MET A 352 0.87 -13.73 -12.16
C MET A 352 0.31 -15.05 -11.64
N PHE A 353 -0.53 -15.74 -12.42
CA PHE A 353 -1.24 -16.96 -11.99
C PHE A 353 -0.90 -18.22 -12.81
N SER A 354 0.12 -18.16 -13.68
CA SER A 354 0.57 -19.30 -14.50
C SER A 354 0.86 -20.58 -13.70
N SER A 355 1.28 -20.45 -12.43
CA SER A 355 1.52 -21.60 -11.56
C SER A 355 0.23 -22.24 -11.01
N TYR A 356 -0.90 -21.54 -10.97
CA TYR A 356 -2.18 -22.08 -10.49
C TYR A 356 -2.88 -22.90 -11.58
N GLY A 357 -2.80 -22.46 -12.84
CA GLY A 357 -3.43 -23.15 -13.98
C GLY A 357 -2.83 -24.53 -14.31
N ARG A 358 -1.70 -24.91 -13.69
CA ARG A 358 -1.08 -26.23 -13.85
C ARG A 358 -1.57 -27.27 -12.84
N ILE A 359 -2.34 -26.85 -11.83
CA ILE A 359 -2.88 -27.73 -10.79
C ILE A 359 -4.29 -28.21 -11.17
N ASP A 360 -4.98 -27.47 -12.05
CA ASP A 360 -6.33 -27.80 -12.54
C ASP A 360 -6.33 -28.45 -13.95
N SER A 361 -5.17 -28.91 -14.45
CA SER A 361 -5.00 -29.55 -15.77
C SER A 361 -4.63 -31.03 -15.67
#